data_AF-A0A1G0STY5-F1
#
_entry.id   AF-A0A1G0STY5-F1
#
_cell.length_a   1.000
_cell.length_b   1.000
_cell.length_c   1.000
_cell.angle_alpha   90.00
_cell.angle_beta   90.00
_cell.angle_gamma   90.00
#
_symmetry.space_group_name_H-M   'P 1'
#
loop_
_entity.id
_entity.type
_entity.pdbx_description
1 polymer ?
#
loop_
_entity_poly.entity_id
_entity_poly.type
_entity_poly.pdbx_seq_one_letter_code
_entity_poly.pdbx_strand_id
1 'polypeptide(L)'
;MKKLLFAFFVITLMSINVYSQGKILSKEEANKLFGAVLVSKEMPTSTLQSLVNQSTKVIMFNFINNDGYILDNNRKVLLPAGFSVSSSEVFHVYSTSIVQELLDNGGSQVTYIEQRKEVLTITNGNYTLEYSIICPPVCF
;
A
#
# COMPACT_ATOMS: atom_id res chain seq x y z
N MET A 1 25.02 36.51 30.24
CA MET A 1 23.83 35.68 29.94
C MET A 1 23.64 35.58 28.43
N LYS A 2 24.41 34.72 27.75
CA LYS A 2 24.42 34.64 26.25
C LYS A 2 24.53 33.20 25.72
N LYS A 3 24.35 32.19 26.57
CA LYS A 3 24.53 30.77 26.21
C LYS A 3 23.31 29.89 26.47
N LEU A 4 22.13 30.48 26.70
CA LEU A 4 20.91 29.73 27.02
C LEU A 4 19.77 29.90 25.99
N LEU A 5 20.09 30.41 24.80
CA LEU A 5 19.12 30.62 23.71
C LEU A 5 19.46 29.86 22.42
N PHE A 6 20.59 29.15 22.38
CA PHE A 6 21.02 28.42 21.19
C PHE A 6 20.65 26.93 21.20
N ALA A 7 20.14 26.41 22.31
CA ALA A 7 19.75 25.00 22.42
C ALA A 7 18.32 24.70 21.93
N PHE A 8 17.52 25.73 21.66
CA PHE A 8 16.11 25.57 21.23
C PHE A 8 15.89 25.64 19.71
N PHE A 9 16.94 25.89 18.92
CA PHE A 9 16.82 26.12 17.47
C PHE A 9 17.20 24.90 16.60
N VAL A 10 17.56 23.76 17.20
CA VAL A 10 18.03 22.57 16.46
C VAL A 10 17.00 21.42 16.46
N ILE A 11 15.87 21.55 17.16
CA ILE A 11 14.88 20.46 17.31
C ILE A 11 13.70 20.56 16.31
N THR A 12 13.62 21.59 15.47
CA THR A 12 12.43 21.83 14.61
C THR A 12 12.71 21.74 13.11
N LEU A 13 13.33 20.66 12.62
CA LEU A 13 13.44 20.40 11.17
C LEU A 13 13.27 18.94 10.72
N MET A 14 12.93 18.00 11.62
CA MET A 14 12.35 16.74 11.17
C MET A 14 10.86 16.96 10.88
N SER A 15 10.59 17.64 9.78
CA SER A 15 9.33 17.46 9.05
C SER A 15 9.33 16.01 8.56
N ILE A 16 8.87 15.10 9.40
CA ILE A 16 8.61 13.72 9.00
C ILE A 16 7.57 13.84 7.89
N ASN A 17 7.98 13.67 6.63
CA ASN A 17 7.03 13.53 5.55
C ASN A 17 6.34 12.18 5.75
N VAL A 18 5.22 12.16 6.47
CA VAL A 18 4.41 10.95 6.78
C VAL A 18 3.65 10.46 5.52
N TYR A 19 4.20 10.64 4.32
CA TYR A 19 3.45 10.55 3.07
C TYR A 19 3.87 9.40 2.14
N SER A 20 4.87 8.59 2.47
CA SER A 20 5.15 7.33 1.76
C SER A 20 4.69 6.13 2.60
N GLN A 21 3.41 5.78 2.49
CA GLN A 21 2.90 4.52 3.03
C GLN A 21 3.24 3.43 2.02
N GLY A 22 4.16 2.55 2.41
CA GLY A 22 4.68 1.49 1.55
C GLY A 22 6.15 1.65 1.17
N LYS A 23 6.81 0.52 0.96
CA LYS A 23 8.20 0.40 0.50
C LYS A 23 8.28 -0.69 -0.56
N ILE A 24 8.91 -0.34 -1.67
CA ILE A 24 9.20 -1.27 -2.78
C ILE A 24 10.49 -2.03 -2.44
N LEU A 25 10.43 -3.34 -2.57
CA LEU A 25 11.52 -4.29 -2.40
C LEU A 25 11.73 -5.06 -3.70
N SER A 26 12.90 -5.67 -3.87
CA SER A 26 13.01 -6.76 -4.83
C SER A 26 12.17 -7.97 -4.38
N LYS A 27 11.70 -8.77 -5.32
CA LYS A 27 10.97 -10.02 -5.04
C LYS A 27 11.79 -10.98 -4.17
N GLU A 28 13.12 -11.02 -4.36
CA GLU A 28 14.01 -11.84 -3.54
C GLU A 28 14.06 -11.36 -2.08
N GLU A 29 14.20 -10.06 -1.85
CA GLU A 29 14.16 -9.47 -0.51
C GLU A 29 12.81 -9.70 0.17
N ALA A 30 11.69 -9.51 -0.56
CA ALA A 30 10.37 -9.76 -0.02
C ALA A 30 10.18 -11.24 0.38
N ASN A 31 10.68 -12.18 -0.42
CA ASN A 31 10.66 -13.60 -0.06
C ASN A 31 11.49 -13.90 1.20
N LYS A 32 12.65 -13.25 1.36
CA LYS A 32 13.49 -13.40 2.58
C LYS A 32 12.80 -12.83 3.82
N LEU A 33 12.12 -11.69 3.70
CA LEU A 33 11.48 -10.99 4.81
C LEU A 33 10.14 -11.60 5.22
N PHE A 34 9.32 -12.01 4.25
CA PHE A 34 7.90 -12.35 4.47
C PHE A 34 7.55 -13.80 4.13
N GLY A 35 8.51 -14.57 3.63
CA GLY A 35 8.29 -15.94 3.17
C GLY A 35 7.59 -16.02 1.81
N ALA A 36 7.20 -17.22 1.43
CA ALA A 36 6.55 -17.49 0.14
C ALA A 36 5.11 -16.96 0.07
N VAL A 37 4.62 -16.77 -1.16
CA VAL A 37 3.23 -16.43 -1.46
C VAL A 37 2.32 -17.62 -1.17
N LEU A 38 1.23 -17.39 -0.44
CA LEU A 38 0.23 -18.40 -0.09
C LEU A 38 -1.00 -18.32 -1.00
N VAL A 39 -1.46 -17.09 -1.28
CA VAL A 39 -2.58 -16.81 -2.19
C VAL A 39 -2.15 -15.67 -3.11
N SER A 40 -2.55 -15.73 -4.38
CA SER A 40 -2.28 -14.69 -5.36
C SER A 40 -3.51 -14.45 -6.23
N LYS A 41 -3.82 -13.18 -6.47
CA LYS A 41 -4.80 -12.75 -7.46
C LYS A 41 -4.13 -11.85 -8.47
N GLU A 42 -4.14 -12.29 -9.71
CA GLU A 42 -3.67 -11.51 -10.84
C GLU A 42 -4.71 -10.47 -11.26
N MET A 43 -4.22 -9.33 -11.73
CA MET A 43 -5.02 -8.35 -12.44
C MET A 43 -4.19 -7.64 -13.50
N PRO A 44 -4.81 -7.16 -14.60
CA PRO A 44 -4.11 -6.31 -15.54
C PRO A 44 -3.56 -5.08 -14.84
N THR A 45 -2.29 -4.75 -15.08
CA THR A 45 -1.64 -3.56 -14.52
C THR A 45 -2.39 -2.29 -14.91
N SER A 46 -2.92 -2.22 -16.12
CA SER A 46 -3.76 -1.11 -16.58
C SER A 46 -5.04 -0.96 -15.77
N THR A 47 -5.64 -2.06 -15.32
CA THR A 47 -6.80 -2.04 -14.42
C THR A 47 -6.39 -1.44 -13.07
N LEU A 48 -5.32 -1.93 -12.44
CA LEU A 48 -4.86 -1.39 -11.17
C LEU A 48 -4.50 0.11 -11.28
N GLN A 49 -3.84 0.50 -12.36
CA GLN A 49 -3.50 1.91 -12.62
C GLN A 49 -4.76 2.78 -12.73
N SER A 50 -5.82 2.30 -13.40
CA SER A 50 -7.11 2.99 -13.45
C SER A 50 -7.77 3.12 -12.08
N LEU A 51 -7.65 2.10 -11.21
CA LEU A 51 -8.17 2.16 -9.83
C LEU A 51 -7.37 3.13 -8.95
N VAL A 52 -6.03 3.13 -9.08
CA VAL A 52 -5.15 4.08 -8.39
C VAL A 52 -5.49 5.52 -8.76
N ASN A 53 -5.74 5.80 -10.04
CA ASN A 53 -6.13 7.13 -10.52
C ASN A 53 -7.51 7.61 -10.03
N GLN A 54 -8.36 6.71 -9.53
CA GLN A 54 -9.64 7.06 -8.91
C GLN A 54 -9.49 7.46 -7.44
N SER A 55 -8.32 7.22 -6.83
CA SER A 55 -8.05 7.57 -5.44
C SER A 55 -7.02 8.70 -5.34
N THR A 56 -7.17 9.58 -4.36
CA THR A 56 -6.40 10.84 -4.34
C THR A 56 -5.06 10.77 -3.61
N LYS A 57 -4.95 9.96 -2.55
CA LYS A 57 -3.75 9.92 -1.68
C LYS A 57 -3.31 8.52 -1.34
N VAL A 58 -4.28 7.68 -1.01
CA VAL A 58 -4.05 6.32 -0.57
C VAL A 58 -5.02 5.39 -1.25
N ILE A 59 -4.64 4.14 -1.40
CA ILE A 59 -5.49 3.07 -1.90
C ILE A 59 -5.38 1.89 -0.94
N MET A 60 -6.50 1.19 -0.75
CA MET A 60 -6.66 0.19 0.29
C MET A 60 -6.86 -1.19 -0.32
N PHE A 61 -6.20 -2.21 0.21
CA PHE A 61 -6.27 -3.59 -0.26
C PHE A 61 -6.62 -4.55 0.88
N ASN A 62 -7.38 -5.59 0.58
CA ASN A 62 -7.60 -6.71 1.51
C ASN A 62 -7.90 -7.99 0.72
N PHE A 63 -7.73 -9.13 1.39
CA PHE A 63 -8.24 -10.42 0.97
C PHE A 63 -9.43 -10.82 1.84
N ILE A 64 -10.60 -11.00 1.22
CA ILE A 64 -11.79 -11.52 1.90
C ILE A 64 -12.22 -12.77 1.16
N ASN A 65 -12.28 -13.91 1.85
CA ASN A 65 -12.60 -15.22 1.25
C ASN A 65 -11.74 -15.58 0.03
N ASN A 66 -10.44 -15.28 0.09
CA ASN A 66 -9.47 -15.45 -0.99
C ASN A 66 -9.68 -14.57 -2.22
N ASP A 67 -10.61 -13.60 -2.22
CA ASP A 67 -10.76 -12.60 -3.28
C ASP A 67 -10.17 -11.25 -2.87
N GLY A 68 -9.60 -10.54 -3.84
CA GLY A 68 -8.97 -9.24 -3.64
C GLY A 68 -9.99 -8.10 -3.67
N TYR A 69 -9.97 -7.28 -2.63
CA TYR A 69 -10.80 -6.09 -2.50
C TYR A 69 -9.94 -4.84 -2.55
N ILE A 70 -10.43 -3.82 -3.25
CA ILE A 70 -9.74 -2.53 -3.40
C ILE A 70 -10.70 -1.40 -3.08
N LEU A 71 -10.28 -0.46 -2.25
CA LEU A 71 -11.04 0.75 -1.94
C LEU A 71 -10.22 2.01 -2.14
N ASP A 72 -10.94 3.11 -2.36
CA ASP A 72 -10.37 4.45 -2.40
C ASP A 72 -10.06 4.98 -0.99
N ASN A 73 -9.56 6.21 -0.93
CA ASN A 73 -9.23 6.91 0.30
C ASN A 73 -10.43 7.18 1.24
N ASN A 74 -11.67 7.00 0.78
CA ASN A 74 -12.90 7.17 1.55
C ASN A 74 -13.52 5.82 1.95
N ARG A 75 -12.80 4.70 1.78
CA ARG A 75 -13.33 3.34 1.96
C ARG A 75 -14.55 3.07 1.06
N LYS A 76 -14.61 3.68 -0.12
CA LYS A 76 -15.56 3.31 -1.17
C LYS A 76 -14.97 2.17 -1.99
N VAL A 77 -15.74 1.10 -2.16
CA VAL A 77 -15.30 -0.07 -2.92
C VAL A 77 -15.11 0.28 -4.38
N LEU A 78 -13.89 0.03 -4.88
CA LEU A 78 -13.52 0.13 -6.29
C LEU A 78 -13.49 -1.26 -6.95
N LEU A 79 -13.11 -2.30 -6.19
CA LEU A 79 -13.11 -3.69 -6.64
C LEU A 79 -13.57 -4.63 -5.50
N PRO A 80 -14.45 -5.60 -5.78
CA PRO A 80 -15.27 -5.72 -6.99
C PRO A 80 -16.32 -4.59 -7.08
N ALA A 81 -16.60 -4.12 -8.29
CA ALA A 81 -17.56 -3.05 -8.50
C ALA A 81 -18.98 -3.46 -8.03
N GLY A 82 -19.69 -2.54 -7.38
CA GLY A 82 -21.06 -2.76 -6.90
C GLY A 82 -21.18 -3.50 -5.57
N PHE A 83 -20.06 -3.83 -4.92
CA PHE A 83 -20.06 -4.44 -3.58
C PHE A 83 -19.92 -3.40 -2.47
N SER A 84 -20.43 -3.76 -1.29
CA SER A 84 -20.14 -3.10 -0.03
C SER A 84 -19.35 -4.04 0.86
N VAL A 85 -18.31 -3.53 1.51
CA VAL A 85 -17.60 -4.26 2.57
C VAL A 85 -18.13 -3.82 3.93
N SER A 86 -18.07 -4.72 4.93
CA SER A 86 -18.41 -4.34 6.30
C SER A 86 -17.47 -3.22 6.74
N SER A 87 -18.01 -2.25 7.49
CA SER A 87 -17.18 -1.20 8.08
C SER A 87 -16.11 -1.81 9.00
N SER A 88 -16.38 -2.97 9.62
CA SER A 88 -15.47 -3.70 10.51
C SER A 88 -14.21 -4.27 9.84
N GLU A 89 -14.19 -4.37 8.51
CA GLU A 89 -13.07 -4.98 7.78
C GLU A 89 -11.79 -4.16 7.92
N VAL A 90 -10.66 -4.84 8.03
CA VAL A 90 -9.35 -4.21 8.15
C VAL A 90 -8.66 -4.23 6.79
N PHE A 91 -8.14 -3.08 6.36
CA PHE A 91 -7.49 -2.94 5.07
C PHE A 91 -6.02 -2.53 5.19
N HIS A 92 -5.23 -2.87 4.18
CA HIS A 92 -3.84 -2.48 4.01
C HIS A 92 -3.74 -1.25 3.14
N VAL A 93 -3.20 -0.17 3.67
CA VAL A 93 -3.12 1.13 3.00
C VAL A 93 -1.74 1.37 2.42
N TYR A 94 -1.72 1.83 1.16
CA TYR A 94 -0.54 2.33 0.48
C TYR A 94 -0.79 3.71 -0.10
N SER A 95 0.25 4.53 -0.18
CA SER A 95 0.20 5.78 -0.93
C SER A 95 0.01 5.48 -2.42
N THR A 96 -0.90 6.19 -3.09
CA THR A 96 -1.13 6.03 -4.53
C THR A 96 0.13 6.28 -5.35
N SER A 97 0.98 7.22 -4.93
CA SER A 97 2.28 7.50 -5.55
C SER A 97 3.24 6.31 -5.51
N ILE A 98 3.28 5.57 -4.39
CA ILE A 98 4.17 4.41 -4.25
C ILE A 98 3.64 3.21 -5.04
N VAL A 99 2.31 3.05 -5.11
CA VAL A 99 1.72 2.04 -6.01
C VAL A 99 2.04 2.38 -7.47
N GLN A 100 1.92 3.65 -7.88
CA GLN A 100 2.29 4.07 -9.23
C GLN A 100 3.78 3.81 -9.51
N GLU A 101 4.67 4.14 -8.58
CA GLU A 101 6.10 3.86 -8.68
C GLU A 101 6.39 2.35 -8.84
N LEU A 102 5.67 1.49 -8.12
CA LEU A 102 5.78 0.03 -8.28
C LEU A 102 5.43 -0.39 -9.72
N LEU A 103 4.34 0.14 -10.28
CA LEU A 103 3.88 -0.22 -11.62
C LEU A 103 4.87 0.25 -12.69
N ASP A 104 5.39 1.47 -12.54
CA ASP A 104 6.36 2.07 -13.45
C ASP A 104 7.71 1.30 -13.41
N ASN A 105 8.20 0.96 -12.21
CA ASN A 105 9.43 0.20 -12.04
C ASN A 105 9.30 -1.26 -12.52
N GLY A 106 8.16 -1.89 -12.24
CA GLY A 106 7.93 -3.29 -12.58
C GLY A 106 7.70 -3.55 -14.05
N GLY A 107 7.01 -2.63 -14.75
CA GLY A 107 6.81 -2.67 -16.20
C GLY A 107 6.07 -3.90 -16.73
N SER A 108 5.50 -4.74 -15.86
CA SER A 108 4.76 -5.94 -16.24
C SER A 108 3.32 -5.60 -16.58
N GLN A 109 2.75 -6.29 -17.58
CA GLN A 109 1.34 -6.17 -17.95
C GLN A 109 0.39 -6.74 -16.89
N VAL A 110 0.90 -7.57 -15.98
CA VAL A 110 0.14 -8.21 -14.91
C VAL A 110 0.71 -7.79 -13.56
N THR A 111 -0.17 -7.41 -12.64
CA THR A 111 0.13 -7.16 -11.24
C THR A 111 -0.55 -8.20 -10.37
N TYR A 112 0.11 -8.60 -9.29
CA TYR A 112 -0.41 -9.59 -8.35
C TYR A 112 -0.66 -8.94 -7.00
N ILE A 113 -1.85 -9.16 -6.45
CA ILE A 113 -2.14 -8.94 -5.03
C ILE A 113 -1.92 -10.29 -4.35
N GLU A 114 -1.05 -10.34 -3.35
CA GLU A 114 -0.53 -11.58 -2.79
C GLU A 114 -0.74 -11.60 -1.27
N GLN A 115 -1.29 -12.69 -0.76
CA GLN A 115 -1.25 -12.98 0.66
C GLN A 115 -0.02 -13.81 0.96
N ARG A 116 0.82 -13.31 1.87
CA ARG A 116 1.91 -14.06 2.52
C ARG A 116 1.49 -14.37 3.95
N LYS A 117 2.34 -15.06 4.72
CA LYS A 117 1.97 -15.55 6.06
C LYS A 117 1.33 -14.47 6.95
N GLU A 118 1.94 -13.29 7.03
CA GLU A 118 1.54 -12.23 7.95
C GLU A 118 1.23 -10.89 7.27
N VAL A 119 1.43 -10.83 5.94
CA VAL A 119 1.38 -9.56 5.19
C VAL A 119 0.70 -9.73 3.84
N LEU A 120 0.13 -8.65 3.32
CA LEU A 120 -0.45 -8.56 1.98
C LEU A 120 0.50 -7.75 1.11
N THR A 121 1.04 -8.32 0.05
CA THR A 121 1.98 -7.63 -0.84
C THR A 121 1.37 -7.36 -2.21
N ILE A 122 1.88 -6.33 -2.90
CA ILE A 122 1.55 -6.07 -4.32
C ILE A 122 2.82 -6.27 -5.14
N THR A 123 2.79 -7.16 -6.13
CA THR A 123 3.97 -7.51 -6.92
C THR A 123 3.76 -7.19 -8.39
N ASN A 124 4.70 -6.44 -8.99
CA ASN A 124 4.76 -6.20 -10.43
C ASN A 124 6.19 -6.47 -10.93
N GLY A 125 6.32 -7.38 -11.90
CA GLY A 125 7.62 -7.82 -12.40
C GLY A 125 8.51 -8.42 -11.31
N ASN A 126 9.67 -7.79 -11.10
CA ASN A 126 10.67 -8.19 -10.10
C ASN A 126 10.58 -7.41 -8.78
N TYR A 127 9.56 -6.57 -8.63
CA TYR A 127 9.39 -5.72 -7.45
C TYR A 127 8.14 -6.09 -6.67
N THR A 128 8.23 -5.95 -5.35
CA THR A 128 7.16 -6.25 -4.41
C THR A 128 7.01 -5.09 -3.43
N LEU A 129 5.82 -4.54 -3.32
CA LEU A 129 5.43 -3.50 -2.39
C LEU A 129 4.85 -4.12 -1.11
N GLU A 130 5.37 -3.68 0.03
CA GLU A 130 4.86 -3.97 1.38
C GLU A 130 5.06 -2.73 2.27
N TYR A 131 5.01 -2.89 3.60
CA TYR A 131 5.02 -1.87 4.63
C TYR A 131 3.77 -1.01 4.56
N SER A 132 2.64 -1.68 4.34
CA SER A 132 1.32 -1.09 4.47
C SER A 132 1.08 -0.56 5.89
N ILE A 133 0.19 0.44 5.98
CA ILE A 133 -0.42 0.81 7.25
C ILE A 133 -1.75 0.07 7.36
N ILE A 134 -1.98 -0.55 8.51
CA ILE A 134 -3.25 -1.20 8.81
C ILE A 134 -4.30 -0.11 9.06
N CYS A 135 -5.39 -0.15 8.29
CA CYS A 135 -6.52 0.75 8.38
C CYS A 135 -7.77 0.02 8.93
N PRO A 136 -8.02 0.13 10.24
CA PRO A 136 -9.25 -0.38 10.86
C PRO A 136 -10.48 0.42 10.38
N PRO A 137 -11.70 0.15 10.86
CA PRO A 137 -12.93 0.78 10.36
C PRO A 137 -12.91 2.31 10.29
N VAL A 138 -12.12 2.94 11.16
CA VAL A 138 -11.88 4.38 11.20
C VAL A 138 -10.38 4.61 11.09
N CYS A 139 -9.96 5.38 10.08
CA CYS A 139 -8.57 5.75 9.83
C CYS A 139 -8.47 7.27 9.80
N PHE A 140 -7.48 7.81 10.49
CA PHE A 140 -7.22 9.25 10.61
C PHE A 140 -6.05 9.66 9.71
#